data_AF-A0A2E7NY57-F1
#
_entry.id   AF-A0A2E7NY57-F1
#
_cell.length_a   1.000
_cell.length_b   1.000
_cell.length_c   1.000
_cell.angle_alpha   90.00
_cell.angle_beta   90.00
_cell.angle_gamma   90.00
#
_symmetry.space_group_name_H-M   'P 1'
#
loop_
_entity.id
_entity.type
_entity.pdbx_description
1 polymer ?
#
loop_
_entity_poly.entity_id
_entity_poly.type
_entity_poly.pdbx_seq_one_letter_code
_entity_poly.pdbx_strand_id
1 'polypeptide(L)'
;MIQVDWKATEEVAWQANELLTAAGIAETWHMKSGTKAAVLHALAEFSTWVRPRGFRLLHLDLGDDAYYALLVREDQLEEIVQAAEDAGLDVQESDDFEREQLRDC
;
A
#
# COMPACT_ATOMS: atom_id res chain seq x y z
N MET A 1 8.08 1.90 3.49
CA MET A 1 6.85 1.32 4.04
C MET A 1 5.94 2.44 4.50
N ILE A 2 4.63 2.29 4.30
CA ILE A 2 3.57 3.12 4.85
C ILE A 2 3.08 2.45 6.13
N GLN A 3 2.88 3.21 7.19
CA GLN A 3 2.20 2.80 8.41
C GLN A 3 1.19 3.89 8.77
N VAL A 4 -0.11 3.58 8.72
CA VAL A 4 -1.16 4.57 8.91
C VAL A 4 -2.30 3.99 9.76
N ASP A 5 -2.70 4.72 10.81
CA ASP A 5 -3.93 4.46 11.58
C ASP A 5 -5.15 4.58 10.66
N TRP A 6 -6.18 3.76 10.87
CA TRP A 6 -7.37 3.72 10.01
C TRP A 6 -8.12 5.06 9.85
N LYS A 7 -7.90 6.05 10.73
CA LYS A 7 -8.46 7.41 10.65
C LYS A 7 -7.54 8.45 10.02
N ALA A 8 -6.25 8.15 9.85
CA ALA A 8 -5.23 9.11 9.45
C ALA A 8 -5.03 9.17 7.93
N THR A 9 -6.13 9.34 7.18
CA THR A 9 -6.11 9.38 5.71
C THR A 9 -5.17 10.45 5.16
N GLU A 10 -5.06 11.59 5.83
CA GLU A 10 -4.15 12.69 5.48
C GLU A 10 -2.68 12.27 5.48
N GLU A 11 -2.29 11.27 6.27
CA GLU A 11 -0.92 10.79 6.36
C GLU A 11 -0.53 9.91 5.17
N VAL A 12 -1.51 9.27 4.51
CA VAL A 12 -1.26 8.38 3.37
C VAL A 12 -0.55 9.11 2.25
N ALA A 13 -1.02 10.30 1.87
CA ALA A 13 -0.42 11.08 0.79
C ALA A 13 1.00 11.53 1.12
N TRP A 14 1.26 11.95 2.37
CA TRP A 14 2.60 12.34 2.79
C TRP A 14 3.57 11.17 2.75
N GLN A 15 3.22 10.03 3.39
CA GLN A 15 4.10 8.86 3.42
C GLN A 15 4.31 8.23 2.05
N ALA A 16 3.26 8.18 1.21
CA ALA A 16 3.37 7.68 -0.16
C ALA A 16 4.39 8.50 -0.96
N ASN A 17 4.35 9.84 -0.88
CA ASN A 17 5.27 10.70 -1.62
C ASN A 17 6.72 10.62 -1.11
N GLU A 18 6.93 10.41 0.20
CA GLU A 18 8.26 10.10 0.74
C GLU A 18 8.80 8.79 0.17
N LEU A 19 7.95 7.76 0.02
CA LEU A 19 8.35 6.49 -0.60
C LEU A 19 8.66 6.62 -2.08
N LEU A 20 7.87 7.40 -2.83
CA LEU A 20 8.15 7.68 -4.23
C LEU A 20 9.51 8.36 -4.39
N THR A 21 9.81 9.32 -3.53
CA THR A 21 11.11 10.01 -3.50
C THR A 21 12.24 9.02 -3.23
N ALA A 22 12.10 8.16 -2.22
CA ALA A 22 13.07 7.11 -1.90
C ALA A 22 13.26 6.08 -3.03
N ALA A 23 12.19 5.81 -3.80
CA ALA A 23 12.20 4.93 -4.97
C ALA A 23 12.73 5.63 -6.25
N GLY A 24 13.09 6.92 -6.18
CA GLY A 24 13.59 7.69 -7.33
C GLY A 24 12.50 8.16 -8.30
N ILE A 25 11.23 8.14 -7.91
CA ILE A 25 10.11 8.66 -8.69
C ILE A 25 9.95 10.15 -8.38
N ALA A 26 10.16 10.99 -9.40
CA ALA A 26 10.06 12.45 -9.26
C ALA A 26 8.63 12.99 -9.27
N GLU A 27 7.65 12.16 -9.66
CA GLU A 27 6.24 12.54 -9.72
C GLU A 27 5.60 12.49 -8.33
N THR A 28 4.76 13.49 -8.04
CA THR A 28 3.98 13.54 -6.80
C THR A 28 2.60 12.94 -7.01
N TRP A 29 2.26 11.94 -6.21
CA TRP A 29 0.91 11.38 -6.15
C TRP A 29 0.00 12.27 -5.31
N HIS A 30 -1.22 12.50 -5.81
CA HIS A 30 -2.27 13.22 -5.10
C HIS A 30 -3.51 12.32 -5.06
N MET A 31 -4.04 12.11 -3.87
CA MET A 31 -5.31 11.41 -3.67
C MET A 31 -6.44 12.18 -4.38
N LYS A 32 -7.32 11.48 -5.10
CA LYS A 32 -8.47 12.11 -5.74
C LYS A 32 -9.44 12.65 -4.71
N SER A 33 -9.82 13.92 -4.85
CA SER A 33 -10.81 14.60 -4.00
C SER A 33 -12.23 14.09 -4.24
N GLY A 34 -13.02 13.90 -3.17
CA GLY A 34 -14.47 13.67 -3.24
C GLY A 34 -14.97 12.38 -2.60
N THR A 35 -14.07 11.46 -2.23
CA THR A 35 -14.37 10.33 -1.36
C THR A 35 -14.20 10.77 0.10
N LYS A 36 -15.09 10.36 1.01
CA LYS A 36 -14.72 10.22 2.42
C LYS A 36 -13.65 9.13 2.45
N ALA A 37 -12.43 9.48 2.08
CA ALA A 37 -11.39 8.53 1.75
C ALA A 37 -11.01 7.81 3.05
N ALA A 38 -11.48 6.58 3.20
CA ALA A 38 -10.91 5.66 4.17
C ALA A 38 -9.48 5.35 3.71
N VAL A 39 -8.56 5.14 4.65
CA VAL A 39 -7.15 4.80 4.39
C VAL A 39 -7.03 3.69 3.34
N LEU A 40 -7.89 2.67 3.41
CA LEU A 40 -7.99 1.59 2.42
C LEU A 40 -8.11 2.09 0.97
N HIS A 41 -9.03 3.02 0.73
CA HIS A 41 -9.27 3.56 -0.61
C HIS A 41 -8.06 4.37 -1.11
N ALA A 42 -7.41 5.12 -0.22
CA ALA A 42 -6.21 5.87 -0.55
C ALA A 42 -5.05 4.93 -0.93
N LEU A 43 -4.87 3.83 -0.19
CA LEU A 43 -3.85 2.82 -0.48
C LEU A 43 -4.11 2.10 -1.80
N ALA A 44 -5.36 1.75 -2.11
CA ALA A 44 -5.70 1.12 -3.38
C ALA A 44 -5.57 2.06 -4.58
N GLU A 45 -5.97 3.32 -4.42
CA GLU A 45 -5.72 4.35 -5.43
C GLU A 45 -4.22 4.50 -5.69
N PHE A 46 -3.41 4.54 -4.62
CA PHE A 46 -1.96 4.62 -4.71
C PHE A 46 -1.37 3.39 -5.41
N SER A 47 -1.83 2.18 -5.06
CA SER A 47 -1.43 0.92 -5.70
C SER A 47 -1.68 0.94 -7.22
N THR A 48 -2.87 1.39 -7.63
CA THR A 48 -3.22 1.56 -9.04
C THR A 48 -2.30 2.56 -9.75
N TRP A 49 -1.91 3.63 -9.06
CA TRP A 49 -1.04 4.66 -9.62
C TRP A 49 0.41 4.20 -9.78
N VAL A 50 0.96 3.40 -8.86
CA VAL A 50 2.34 2.93 -8.94
C VAL A 50 2.53 1.75 -9.91
N ARG A 51 1.46 0.97 -10.19
CA ARG A 51 1.50 -0.18 -11.10
C ARG A 51 2.10 0.10 -12.48
N PRO A 52 1.65 1.11 -13.25
CA PRO A 52 2.26 1.44 -14.55
C PRO A 52 3.71 1.95 -14.46
N ARG A 53 4.24 2.19 -13.25
CA ARG A 53 5.62 2.64 -13.00
C ARG A 53 6.56 1.49 -12.64
N GLY A 54 6.08 0.24 -12.71
CA GLY A 54 6.88 -0.96 -12.41
C GLY A 54 7.01 -1.25 -10.91
N PHE A 55 6.01 -0.86 -10.13
CA PHE A 55 5.95 -1.10 -8.69
C PHE A 55 4.63 -1.75 -8.30
N ARG A 56 4.65 -2.48 -7.19
CA ARG A 56 3.49 -3.12 -6.57
C ARG A 56 3.42 -2.70 -5.11
N LEU A 57 2.21 -2.63 -4.59
CA LEU A 57 1.96 -2.35 -3.19
C LEU A 57 1.51 -3.64 -2.51
N LEU A 58 2.32 -4.10 -1.55
CA LEU A 58 1.99 -5.24 -0.69
C LEU A 58 1.44 -4.73 0.63
N HIS A 59 0.35 -5.30 1.11
CA HIS A 59 -0.22 -5.08 2.42
C HIS A 59 0.30 -6.15 3.37
N LEU A 60 0.71 -5.74 4.56
CA LEU A 60 1.20 -6.64 5.61
C LEU A 60 0.16 -6.69 6.73
N ASP A 61 -0.27 -7.88 7.14
CA ASP A 61 -1.02 -8.04 8.38
C ASP A 61 -0.03 -8.33 9.52
N LEU A 62 0.08 -7.37 10.44
CA LEU A 62 0.91 -7.47 11.63
C LEU A 62 0.09 -7.69 12.92
N GLY A 63 -1.23 -7.91 12.80
CA GLY A 63 -2.14 -8.10 13.92
C GLY A 63 -2.39 -6.83 14.75
N ASP A 64 -2.23 -5.66 14.13
CA ASP A 64 -2.30 -4.34 14.76
C ASP A 64 -3.44 -3.49 14.16
N ASP A 65 -3.83 -2.41 14.82
CA ASP A 65 -4.96 -1.55 14.40
C ASP A 65 -4.58 -0.51 13.31
N ALA A 66 -3.38 -0.66 12.74
CA ALA A 66 -2.85 0.15 11.68
C ALA A 66 -2.69 -0.63 10.36
N TYR A 67 -2.76 0.10 9.25
CA TYR A 67 -2.46 -0.44 7.92
C TYR A 67 -0.97 -0.31 7.62
N TYR A 68 -0.37 -1.43 7.21
CA TYR A 68 1.02 -1.50 6.78
C TYR A 68 1.08 -1.82 5.29
N ALA A 69 1.84 -1.02 4.53
CA ALA A 69 2.02 -1.26 3.09
C ALA A 69 3.46 -1.05 2.62
N LEU A 70 3.97 -1.97 1.81
CA LEU A 70 5.30 -1.97 1.24
C LEU A 70 5.26 -1.71 -0.26
N LEU A 71 6.00 -0.69 -0.70
CA LEU A 71 6.23 -0.44 -2.12
C LEU A 71 7.39 -1.32 -2.59
N VAL A 72 7.13 -2.20 -3.55
CA VAL A 72 8.08 -3.19 -4.06
C VAL A 72 8.24 -3.00 -5.57
N ARG A 73 9.46 -3.17 -6.08
CA ARG A 73 9.68 -3.18 -7.54
C ARG A 73 9.09 -4.46 -8.12
N GLU A 74 8.42 -4.36 -9.26
CA GLU A 74 7.71 -5.50 -9.86
C GLU A 74 8.63 -6.68 -10.17
N ASP A 75 9.89 -6.41 -10.52
CA ASP A 75 10.93 -7.43 -10.77
C ASP A 75 11.47 -8.10 -9.49
N GLN A 76 11.10 -7.60 -8.30
CA GLN A 76 11.47 -8.16 -6.99
C GLN A 76 10.27 -8.72 -6.23
N LEU A 77 9.07 -8.68 -6.82
CA LEU A 77 7.82 -9.04 -6.15
C LEU A 77 7.87 -10.46 -5.59
N GLU A 78 8.21 -11.45 -6.42
CA GLU A 78 8.23 -12.86 -6.04
C GLU A 78 9.22 -13.14 -4.91
N GLU A 79 10.42 -12.54 -4.97
CA GLU A 79 11.44 -12.68 -3.92
C GLU A 79 10.96 -12.10 -2.58
N ILE A 80 10.33 -10.92 -2.60
CA ILE A 80 9.84 -10.29 -1.37
C ILE A 80 8.65 -11.03 -0.78
N VAL A 81 7.71 -11.53 -1.60
CA VAL A 81 6.59 -12.35 -1.12
C VAL A 81 7.13 -13.62 -0.46
N GLN A 82 8.05 -14.33 -1.10
CA GLN A 82 8.65 -15.54 -0.51
C GLN A 82 9.37 -15.24 0.80
N ALA A 83 10.13 -14.14 0.85
CA ALA A 83 10.84 -13.75 2.07
C ALA A 83 9.88 -13.39 3.23
N ALA A 84 8.72 -12.82 2.93
CA ALA A 84 7.71 -12.51 3.93
C ALA A 84 7.01 -13.78 4.43
N GLU A 85 6.65 -14.70 3.53
CA GLU A 85 6.10 -16.01 3.88
C GLU A 85 7.07 -16.82 4.76
N ASP A 86 8.36 -16.85 4.40
CA ASP A 86 9.42 -17.53 5.17
C ASP A 86 9.60 -16.90 6.57
N ALA A 87 9.29 -15.60 6.71
CA ALA A 87 9.27 -14.90 7.98
C ALA A 87 7.97 -15.09 8.78
N GLY A 88 6.97 -15.80 8.21
CA GLY A 88 5.66 -16.01 8.82
C GLY A 88 4.77 -14.77 8.83
N LEU A 89 5.01 -13.83 7.90
CA LEU A 89 4.18 -12.65 7.71
C LEU A 89 3.09 -12.96 6.68
N ASP A 90 1.86 -12.51 6.96
CA ASP A 90 0.79 -12.54 5.97
C ASP A 90 0.89 -11.30 5.08
N VAL A 91 1.00 -11.54 3.78
CA VAL A 91 1.21 -10.51 2.77
C VAL A 91 0.21 -10.64 1.64
N GLN A 92 -0.39 -9.52 1.26
CA GLN A 92 -1.43 -9.49 0.26
C GLN A 92 -1.20 -8.38 -0.75
N GLU A 93 -1.46 -8.66 -2.02
CA GLU A 93 -1.52 -7.59 -3.02
C GLU A 93 -2.78 -6.74 -2.84
N SER A 94 -2.72 -5.45 -3.21
CA SER A 94 -3.85 -4.54 -3.02
C SER A 94 -5.16 -4.99 -3.66
N ASP A 95 -5.11 -5.68 -4.81
CA ASP A 95 -6.31 -6.18 -5.51
C ASP A 95 -7.05 -7.26 -4.68
N ASP A 96 -6.33 -8.04 -3.88
CA ASP A 96 -6.91 -9.08 -3.01
C ASP A 96 -7.27 -8.49 -1.64
N PHE A 97 -6.42 -7.61 -1.12
CA PHE A 97 -6.66 -6.89 0.13
C PHE A 97 -7.96 -6.07 0.10
N GLU A 98 -8.23 -5.31 -0.96
CA GLU A 98 -9.51 -4.57 -1.08
C GLU A 98 -10.73 -5.51 -1.06
N ARG A 99 -10.62 -6.71 -1.67
CA ARG A 99 -11.74 -7.66 -1.74
C ARG A 99 -12.05 -8.27 -0.39
N GLU A 100 -11.04 -8.52 0.43
CA GLU A 100 -11.22 -9.09 1.77
C GLU A 100 -11.84 -8.06 2.72
N GLN A 101 -11.31 -6.83 2.72
CA GLN A 101 -11.82 -5.76 3.59
C GLN A 101 -13.27 -5.36 3.27
N LEU A 102 -13.71 -5.50 2.02
CA LEU A 102 -15.10 -5.26 1.61
C LEU A 102 -16.07 -6.41 2.00
N ARG A 103 -15.56 -7.61 2.33
CA ARG A 103 -16.39 -8.74 2.80
C ARG A 103 -16.73 -8.65 4.28
N ASP A 104 -15.91 -7.93 5.04
CA ASP A 104 -16.07 -7.74 6.49
C ASP A 104 -16.91 -6.50 6.87
N CYS A 105 -17.58 -5.88 5.88
CA CYS A 105 -18.52 -4.76 6.04
C CYS A 105 -19.98 -5.22 5.85
#